data_AF-K8E0Q7-F1
#
_entry.id   AF-K8E0Q7-F1
#
_cell.length_a   1.000
_cell.length_b   1.000
_cell.length_c   1.000
_cell.angle_alpha   90.00
_cell.angle_beta   90.00
_cell.angle_gamma   90.00
#
_symmetry.space_group_name_H-M   'P 1'
#
loop_
_entity.id
_entity.type
_entity.pdbx_description
1 polymer ?
#
loop_
_entity_poly.entity_id
_entity_poly.type
_entity_poly.pdbx_seq_one_letter_code
_entity_poly.pdbx_strand_id
1 'polypeptide(L)'
;MVRHCRAVAEVAVKIARALDQAGYGLNIQLIQAAALLHDIARDKANHARAGAAYLREKGYPQVAGIVETHMDMPDPVMDNVTEAAVVFLADKLVQEDRPVSLEQRFQHIRNKYITNPDIAPCIEKRLYRARAIKSEVEKMISFPLERIIF
;
A
#
# COMPACT_ATOMS: atom_id res chain seq x y z
N MET A 1 -1.24 -15.77 0.48
CA MET A 1 -1.19 -14.83 -0.67
C MET A 1 -2.58 -14.35 -1.07
N VAL A 2 -3.48 -15.20 -1.57
CA VAL A 2 -4.83 -14.75 -2.02
C VAL A 2 -5.62 -14.02 -0.92
N ARG A 3 -5.65 -14.55 0.31
CA ARG A 3 -6.34 -13.88 1.44
C ARG A 3 -5.75 -12.52 1.78
N HIS A 4 -4.42 -12.40 1.72
CA HIS A 4 -3.71 -11.14 1.94
C HIS A 4 -4.09 -10.10 0.89
N CYS A 5 -3.96 -10.42 -0.40
CA CYS A 5 -4.28 -9.48 -1.47
C CYS A 5 -5.76 -9.04 -1.43
N ARG A 6 -6.67 -9.93 -1.03
CA ARG A 6 -8.08 -9.58 -0.80
C ARG A 6 -8.24 -8.58 0.35
N ALA A 7 -7.63 -8.84 1.51
CA ALA A 7 -7.68 -7.93 2.65
C ALA A 7 -7.06 -6.56 2.31
N VAL A 8 -5.94 -6.53 1.58
CA VAL A 8 -5.32 -5.29 1.09
C VAL A 8 -6.28 -4.54 0.15
N ALA A 9 -6.93 -5.24 -0.78
CA ALA A 9 -7.90 -4.62 -1.68
C ALA A 9 -9.13 -4.06 -0.94
N GLU A 10 -9.62 -4.75 0.07
CA GLU A 10 -10.73 -4.28 0.92
C GLU A 10 -10.36 -2.99 1.67
N VAL A 11 -9.17 -2.95 2.28
CA VAL A 11 -8.66 -1.73 2.95
C VAL A 11 -8.43 -0.60 1.94
N ALA A 12 -7.81 -0.89 0.79
CA ALA A 12 -7.54 0.11 -0.24
C ALA A 12 -8.82 0.74 -0.79
N VAL A 13 -9.88 -0.06 -1.03
CA VAL A 13 -11.18 0.42 -1.50
C VAL A 13 -11.88 1.26 -0.42
N LYS A 14 -11.79 0.90 0.86
CA LYS A 14 -12.32 1.72 1.96
C LYS A 14 -11.68 3.10 1.98
N ILE A 15 -10.36 3.17 1.89
CA ILE A 15 -9.60 4.43 1.84
C ILE A 15 -9.99 5.24 0.60
N ALA A 16 -10.01 4.61 -0.58
CA ALA A 16 -10.33 5.28 -1.84
C ALA A 16 -11.75 5.87 -1.85
N ARG A 17 -12.73 5.15 -1.30
CA ARG A 17 -14.12 5.65 -1.17
C ARG A 17 -14.23 6.82 -0.21
N ALA A 18 -13.49 6.83 0.89
CA ALA A 18 -13.48 7.96 1.82
C ALA A 18 -12.88 9.21 1.17
N LEU A 19 -11.81 9.05 0.38
CA LEU A 19 -11.22 10.14 -0.39
C LEU A 19 -12.18 10.67 -1.47
N ASP A 20 -12.85 9.77 -2.20
CA ASP A 20 -13.86 10.13 -3.21
C ASP A 20 -15.03 10.92 -2.59
N GLN A 21 -15.52 10.49 -1.43
CA GLN A 21 -16.54 11.22 -0.66
C GLN A 21 -16.10 12.60 -0.17
N ALA A 22 -14.79 12.77 0.08
CA ALA A 22 -14.19 14.05 0.44
C ALA A 22 -13.88 14.94 -0.79
N GLY A 23 -14.22 14.50 -2.00
CA GLY A 23 -14.05 15.25 -3.24
C GLY A 23 -12.76 14.96 -3.99
N TYR A 24 -12.00 13.94 -3.60
CA TYR A 24 -10.75 13.53 -4.26
C TYR A 24 -11.00 12.34 -5.19
N GLY A 25 -11.17 12.63 -6.48
CA GLY A 25 -11.53 11.64 -7.50
C GLY A 25 -10.40 10.70 -7.92
N LEU A 26 -10.08 9.72 -7.08
CA LEU A 26 -9.15 8.63 -7.41
C LEU A 26 -9.85 7.50 -8.18
N ASN A 27 -9.10 6.80 -9.02
CA ASN A 27 -9.63 5.64 -9.74
C ASN A 27 -9.72 4.41 -8.83
N ILE A 28 -10.89 4.21 -8.19
CA ILE A 28 -11.17 3.11 -7.27
C ILE A 28 -10.97 1.73 -7.94
N GLN A 29 -11.37 1.58 -9.20
CA GLN A 29 -11.24 0.31 -9.92
C GLN A 29 -9.77 -0.05 -10.17
N LEU A 30 -8.96 0.95 -10.52
CA LEU A 30 -7.51 0.79 -10.67
C LEU A 30 -6.85 0.44 -9.34
N ILE A 31 -7.20 1.12 -8.25
CA ILE A 31 -6.72 0.82 -6.89
C ILE A 31 -7.05 -0.62 -6.52
N GLN A 32 -8.30 -1.05 -6.72
CA GLN A 32 -8.73 -2.40 -6.41
C GLN A 32 -7.95 -3.46 -7.21
N ALA A 33 -7.82 -3.26 -8.53
CA ALA A 33 -7.08 -4.17 -9.39
C ALA A 33 -5.60 -4.28 -8.98
N ALA A 34 -4.95 -3.14 -8.74
CA ALA A 34 -3.56 -3.11 -8.30
C ALA A 34 -3.36 -3.75 -6.93
N ALA A 35 -4.25 -3.50 -5.97
CA ALA A 35 -4.20 -4.13 -4.65
C ALA A 35 -4.37 -5.65 -4.72
N LEU A 36 -5.25 -6.15 -5.59
CA LEU A 36 -5.42 -7.60 -5.80
C LEU A 36 -4.20 -8.27 -6.45
N LEU A 37 -3.45 -7.51 -7.26
CA LEU A 37 -2.38 -8.05 -8.12
C LEU A 37 -0.96 -7.64 -7.66
N HIS A 38 -0.81 -6.85 -6.59
CA HIS A 38 0.49 -6.29 -6.18
C HIS A 38 1.58 -7.34 -5.93
N ASP A 39 1.17 -8.51 -5.45
CA ASP A 39 2.05 -9.61 -5.09
C ASP A 39 1.99 -10.77 -6.11
N ILE A 40 1.52 -10.53 -7.34
CA ILE A 40 1.33 -11.59 -8.35
C ILE A 40 2.60 -12.41 -8.65
N ALA A 41 3.78 -11.84 -8.44
CA ALA A 41 5.08 -12.48 -8.65
C ALA A 41 5.90 -12.63 -7.36
N ARG A 42 5.23 -12.81 -6.20
CA ARG A 42 5.84 -12.84 -4.85
C ARG A 42 6.97 -13.87 -4.68
N ASP A 43 7.04 -14.89 -5.53
CA ASP A 43 8.10 -15.89 -5.55
C ASP A 43 9.42 -15.39 -6.17
N LYS A 44 9.43 -14.21 -6.80
CA LYS A 44 10.62 -13.62 -7.44
C LYS A 44 11.34 -12.68 -6.49
N ALA A 45 12.67 -12.64 -6.56
CA ALA A 45 13.50 -11.74 -5.74
C ALA A 45 13.16 -10.23 -5.91
N ASN A 46 12.75 -9.83 -7.12
CA ASN A 46 12.28 -8.48 -7.43
C ASN A 46 10.78 -8.51 -7.80
N HIS A 47 9.93 -9.07 -6.93
CA HIS A 47 8.53 -9.38 -7.23
C HIS A 47 7.73 -8.19 -7.76
N ALA A 48 7.94 -6.98 -7.22
CA ALA A 48 7.26 -5.78 -7.70
C ALA A 48 7.55 -5.52 -9.20
N ARG A 49 8.82 -5.54 -9.61
CA ARG A 49 9.23 -5.35 -11.01
C ARG A 49 8.81 -6.50 -11.90
N ALA A 50 8.95 -7.74 -11.42
CA ALA A 50 8.53 -8.93 -12.16
C ALA A 50 7.02 -8.95 -12.41
N GLY A 51 6.22 -8.62 -11.38
CA GLY A 51 4.77 -8.50 -11.48
C GLY A 51 4.34 -7.38 -12.42
N ALA A 52 5.00 -6.21 -12.34
CA ALA A 52 4.74 -5.11 -13.26
C ALA A 52 5.08 -5.47 -14.71
N ALA A 53 6.21 -6.12 -14.97
CA ALA A 53 6.57 -6.59 -16.32
C ALA A 53 5.53 -7.57 -16.87
N TYR A 54 5.11 -8.54 -16.06
CA TYR A 54 4.04 -9.49 -16.42
C TYR A 54 2.74 -8.78 -16.77
N LEU A 55 2.31 -7.81 -15.95
CA LEU A 55 1.07 -7.06 -16.18
C LEU A 55 1.13 -6.19 -17.44
N ARG A 56 2.29 -5.59 -17.75
CA ARG A 56 2.50 -4.87 -19.02
C ARG A 56 2.37 -5.78 -20.22
N GLU A 57 2.98 -6.97 -20.17
CA GLU A 57 2.87 -7.99 -21.22
C GLU A 57 1.41 -8.42 -21.45
N LYS A 58 0.59 -8.48 -20.39
CA LYS A 58 -0.84 -8.80 -20.48
C LYS A 58 -1.74 -7.62 -20.84
N GLY A 59 -1.19 -6.44 -21.12
CA GLY A 59 -1.96 -5.27 -21.56
C GLY A 59 -2.56 -4.44 -20.42
N TYR A 60 -2.01 -4.54 -19.19
CA TYR A 60 -2.46 -3.77 -18.02
C TYR A 60 -1.40 -2.76 -17.52
N PRO A 61 -0.98 -1.78 -18.35
CA PRO A 61 0.13 -0.89 -18.02
C PRO A 61 -0.14 0.03 -16.82
N GLN A 62 -1.39 0.45 -16.60
CA GLN A 62 -1.76 1.29 -15.45
C GLN A 62 -1.64 0.54 -14.13
N VAL A 63 -2.14 -0.69 -14.07
CA VAL A 63 -2.01 -1.58 -12.91
C VAL A 63 -0.53 -1.86 -12.64
N ALA A 64 0.23 -2.16 -13.70
CA ALA A 64 1.66 -2.41 -13.60
C ALA A 64 2.44 -1.25 -12.97
N GLY A 65 2.11 0.00 -13.30
CA GLY A 65 2.76 1.17 -12.72
C GLY A 65 2.62 1.25 -11.19
N ILE A 66 1.43 0.93 -10.67
CA ILE A 66 1.21 0.86 -9.22
C ILE A 66 1.96 -0.31 -8.61
N VAL A 67 1.84 -1.51 -9.20
CA VAL A 67 2.50 -2.72 -8.70
C VAL A 67 4.01 -2.57 -8.65
N GLU A 68 4.64 -1.86 -9.59
CA GLU A 68 6.09 -1.66 -9.62
C GLU A 68 6.62 -0.92 -8.38
N THR A 69 5.81 -0.05 -7.79
CA THR A 69 6.19 0.85 -6.69
C THR A 69 5.61 0.46 -5.33
N HIS A 70 4.82 -0.62 -5.24
CA HIS A 70 4.08 -0.96 -4.01
C HIS A 70 5.00 -1.29 -2.80
N MET A 71 6.24 -1.71 -3.04
CA MET A 71 7.24 -1.96 -1.99
C MET A 71 7.95 -0.68 -1.55
N ASP A 72 8.32 0.14 -2.52
CA ASP A 72 9.19 1.30 -2.36
C ASP A 72 8.60 2.48 -3.13
N MET A 73 7.74 3.23 -2.42
CA MET A 73 7.12 4.43 -2.96
C MET A 73 8.14 5.58 -3.05
N PRO A 74 8.16 6.33 -4.17
CA PRO A 74 8.87 7.61 -4.23
C PRO A 74 8.42 8.57 -3.14
N ASP A 75 9.21 9.61 -2.92
CA ASP A 75 8.87 10.64 -1.95
C ASP A 75 7.53 11.27 -2.33
N PRO A 76 6.57 11.36 -1.38
CA PRO A 76 5.28 11.93 -1.68
C PRO A 76 5.48 13.38 -2.08
N VAL A 77 4.89 13.77 -3.20
CA VAL A 77 4.64 15.18 -3.48
C VAL A 77 3.60 15.61 -2.46
N MET A 78 3.93 16.63 -1.66
CA MET A 78 2.99 17.20 -0.69
C MET A 78 1.65 17.47 -1.36
N ASP A 79 0.56 17.19 -0.65
CA ASP A 79 -0.82 17.46 -1.06
C ASP A 79 -1.37 16.65 -2.26
N ASN A 80 -0.71 15.56 -2.67
CA ASN A 80 -1.23 14.70 -3.74
C ASN A 80 -1.14 13.21 -3.43
N VAL A 81 -2.18 12.66 -2.80
CA VAL A 81 -2.35 11.22 -2.61
C VAL A 81 -2.77 10.59 -3.94
N THR A 82 -1.97 9.65 -4.44
CA THR A 82 -2.23 8.92 -5.68
C THR A 82 -2.84 7.53 -5.43
N GLU A 83 -3.34 6.88 -6.47
CA GLU A 83 -3.79 5.48 -6.42
C GLU A 83 -2.69 4.54 -5.89
N ALA A 84 -1.43 4.80 -6.31
CA ALA A 84 -0.30 4.03 -5.82
C ALA A 84 -0.11 4.21 -4.32
N ALA A 85 -0.22 5.44 -3.81
CA ALA A 85 -0.09 5.75 -2.39
C ALA A 85 -1.15 5.04 -1.54
N VAL A 86 -2.39 4.96 -2.04
CA VAL A 86 -3.46 4.20 -1.38
C VAL A 86 -3.11 2.71 -1.29
N VAL A 87 -2.65 2.09 -2.38
CA VAL A 87 -2.27 0.66 -2.38
C VAL A 87 -1.06 0.40 -1.48
N PHE A 88 -0.05 1.28 -1.54
CA PHE A 88 1.12 1.19 -0.67
C PHE A 88 0.73 1.25 0.80
N LEU A 89 -0.14 2.19 1.19
CA LEU A 89 -0.59 2.33 2.57
C LEU A 89 -1.43 1.13 3.01
N ALA A 90 -2.38 0.69 2.18
CA ALA A 90 -3.27 -0.44 2.48
C ALA A 90 -2.49 -1.73 2.75
N ASP A 91 -1.44 -2.03 1.98
CA ASP A 91 -0.56 -3.19 2.21
C ASP A 91 0.13 -3.15 3.60
N LYS A 92 0.41 -1.94 4.10
CA LYS A 92 1.11 -1.74 5.39
C LYS A 92 0.13 -1.74 6.56
N LEU A 93 -1.14 -1.50 6.27
CA LEU A 93 -2.25 -1.63 7.22
C LEU A 93 -2.85 -3.04 7.26
N VAL A 94 -2.25 -4.01 6.56
CA VAL A 94 -2.68 -5.42 6.59
C VAL A 94 -1.49 -6.31 6.96
N GLN A 95 -1.72 -7.21 7.91
CA GLN A 95 -0.80 -8.28 8.26
C GLN A 95 -1.49 -9.62 8.10
N GLU A 96 -0.84 -10.54 7.38
CA GLU A 96 -1.47 -11.78 6.94
C GLU A 96 -2.73 -11.44 6.13
N ASP A 97 -3.92 -11.64 6.70
CA ASP A 97 -5.22 -11.33 6.13
C ASP A 97 -6.07 -10.42 7.03
N ARG A 98 -5.46 -9.73 8.00
CA ARG A 98 -6.15 -8.87 8.96
C ARG A 98 -5.65 -7.43 8.91
N PRO A 99 -6.56 -6.44 8.99
CA PRO A 99 -6.17 -5.07 9.24
C PRO A 99 -5.39 -4.95 10.55
N VAL A 100 -4.35 -4.11 10.57
CA VAL A 100 -3.52 -3.78 11.73
C VAL A 100 -3.12 -2.31 11.69
N SER A 101 -2.84 -1.71 12.85
CA SER A 101 -2.31 -0.35 12.88
C SER A 101 -0.86 -0.30 12.35
N LEU A 102 -0.40 0.87 11.91
CA LEU A 102 0.99 1.04 11.49
C LEU A 102 1.98 0.77 12.64
N GLU A 103 1.59 1.07 13.88
CA GLU A 103 2.37 0.81 15.10
C GLU A 103 2.52 -0.69 15.33
N GLN A 104 1.42 -1.44 15.24
CA GLN A 104 1.42 -2.90 15.36
C GLN A 104 2.30 -3.52 14.26
N ARG A 105 2.11 -3.06 13.01
CA ARG A 105 2.91 -3.52 11.86
C ARG A 105 4.39 -3.24 12.07
N PHE A 106 4.73 -2.03 12.53
CA PHE A 106 6.11 -1.64 12.78
C PHE A 106 6.75 -2.49 13.86
N GLN A 107 6.08 -2.67 15.01
CA GLN A 107 6.63 -3.46 16.10
C GLN A 107 6.90 -4.90 15.66
N HIS A 108 5.99 -5.50 14.88
CA HIS A 108 6.18 -6.83 14.33
C HIS A 108 7.41 -6.92 13.41
N ILE A 109 7.55 -5.96 12.47
CA ILE A 109 8.68 -5.93 11.53
C ILE A 109 10.01 -5.69 12.27
N ARG A 110 10.04 -4.75 13.23
CA ARG A 110 11.24 -4.47 14.05
C ARG A 110 11.68 -5.70 14.82
N ASN A 111 10.74 -6.41 15.46
CA ASN A 111 11.06 -7.65 16.19
C ASN A 111 11.62 -8.73 15.25
N LYS A 112 11.07 -8.84 14.03
CA LYS A 112 11.48 -9.84 13.04
C LYS A 112 12.91 -9.60 12.51
N TYR A 113 13.31 -8.33 12.36
CA TYR A 113 14.60 -7.96 11.76
C TYR A 113 15.58 -7.30 12.76
N ILE A 114 15.35 -7.46 14.06
CA ILE A 114 16.18 -6.84 15.10
C ILE A 114 17.67 -7.25 15.00
N THR A 115 17.95 -8.43 14.44
CA THR A 115 19.30 -8.98 14.27
C THR A 115 19.91 -8.68 12.89
N ASN A 116 19.20 -7.97 12.01
CA ASN A 116 19.66 -7.69 10.64
C ASN A 116 19.81 -6.17 10.40
N PRO A 117 20.99 -5.59 10.71
CA PRO A 117 21.21 -4.14 10.63
C PRO A 117 21.09 -3.59 9.20
N ASP A 118 21.35 -4.41 8.18
CA ASP A 118 21.34 -3.97 6.77
C ASP A 118 19.93 -3.69 6.25
N ILE A 119 18.89 -4.31 6.83
CA ILE A 119 17.50 -4.16 6.40
C ILE A 119 16.79 -3.00 7.12
N ALA A 120 17.30 -2.61 8.29
CA ALA A 120 16.68 -1.59 9.14
C ALA A 120 16.41 -0.25 8.41
N PRO A 121 17.35 0.32 7.62
CA PRO A 121 17.10 1.58 6.92
C PRO A 121 15.95 1.51 5.91
N CYS A 122 15.83 0.39 5.17
CA CYS A 122 14.75 0.19 4.20
C CYS A 122 13.39 0.09 4.90
N ILE A 123 13.32 -0.63 6.02
CA ILE A 123 12.10 -0.74 6.82
C ILE A 123 11.67 0.63 7.36
N GLU A 124 12.61 1.38 7.94
CA GLU A 124 12.34 2.70 8.50
C GLU A 124 11.86 3.68 7.44
N LYS A 125 12.49 3.67 6.25
CA LYS A 125 12.03 4.49 5.12
C LYS A 125 10.59 4.16 4.73
N ARG A 126 10.24 2.87 4.56
CA ARG A 126 8.88 2.45 4.18
C ARG A 126 7.83 2.86 5.22
N LEU A 127 8.17 2.77 6.49
CA LEU A 127 7.26 3.15 7.58
C LEU A 127 7.08 4.65 7.70
N TYR A 128 8.16 5.42 7.56
CA TYR A 128 8.09 6.87 7.48
C TYR A 128 7.14 7.30 6.35
N ARG A 129 7.27 6.67 5.16
CA ARG A 129 6.38 6.93 4.02
C ARG A 129 4.94 6.55 4.33
N ALA A 130 4.69 5.39 4.92
CA ALA A 130 3.34 4.96 5.27
C ALA A 130 2.68 5.94 6.26
N ARG A 131 3.43 6.46 7.25
CA ARG A 131 2.92 7.47 8.18
C ARG A 131 2.64 8.80 7.50
N ALA A 132 3.52 9.26 6.61
CA ALA A 132 3.30 10.49 5.85
C ALA A 132 2.02 10.39 5.02
N ILE A 133 1.85 9.29 4.27
CA ILE A 133 0.64 9.05 3.45
C ILE A 133 -0.60 8.94 4.34
N LYS A 134 -0.54 8.22 5.46
CA LYS A 134 -1.65 8.14 6.44
C LYS A 134 -2.06 9.53 6.89
N SER A 135 -1.10 10.36 7.31
CA SER A 135 -1.39 11.71 7.78
C SER A 135 -2.04 12.57 6.71
N GLU A 136 -1.57 12.53 5.47
CA GLU A 136 -2.20 13.28 4.37
C GLU A 136 -3.61 12.78 4.08
N VAL A 137 -3.82 11.46 4.01
CA VAL A 137 -5.16 10.88 3.82
C VAL A 137 -6.12 11.31 4.92
N GLU A 138 -5.68 11.29 6.18
CA GLU A 138 -6.51 11.68 7.33
C GLU A 138 -6.85 13.17 7.34
N LYS A 139 -5.94 14.04 6.89
CA LYS A 139 -6.23 15.46 6.68
C LYS A 139 -7.31 15.63 5.59
N MET A 140 -7.15 14.93 4.47
CA MET A 140 -8.07 15.01 3.32
C MET A 140 -9.48 14.54 3.68
N ILE A 141 -9.62 13.45 4.43
CA ILE A 141 -10.93 12.92 4.85
C ILE A 141 -11.44 13.51 6.17
N SER A 142 -10.61 14.29 6.90
CA SER A 142 -10.94 14.95 8.17
C SER A 142 -11.31 14.03 9.34
N PHE A 143 -10.88 12.76 9.30
CA PHE A 143 -11.03 11.81 10.40
C PHE A 143 -9.95 10.71 10.35
N PRO A 144 -9.66 10.03 11.47
CA PRO A 144 -8.69 8.95 11.51
C PRO A 144 -9.11 7.74 10.66
N LEU A 145 -8.17 7.12 9.95
CA LEU A 145 -8.41 5.93 9.13
C LEU A 145 -8.93 4.76 9.95
N GLU A 146 -8.63 4.73 11.24
CA GLU A 146 -9.13 3.74 12.18
C GLU A 146 -10.66 3.67 12.17
N ARG A 147 -11.37 4.77 11.89
CA ARG A 147 -12.84 4.83 11.81
C ARG A 147 -13.46 3.99 10.69
N ILE A 148 -12.71 3.73 9.61
CA ILE A 148 -13.20 3.02 8.42
C ILE A 148 -12.54 1.65 8.24
N ILE A 149 -11.37 1.44 8.85
CA ILE A 149 -10.59 0.21 8.73
C ILE A 149 -10.94 -0.81 9.82
N PHE A 150 -11.09 -0.36 11.07
CA PHE A 150 -11.39 -1.18 12.25
C PHE A 150 -12.83 -0.99 12.72
#